data_AF-X1FQG5-F1
#
_entry.id   AF-X1FQG5-F1
#
_cell.length_a   1.000
_cell.length_b   1.000
_cell.length_c   1.000
_cell.angle_alpha   90.00
_cell.angle_beta   90.00
_cell.angle_gamma   90.00
#
_symmetry.space_group_name_H-M   'P 1'
#
loop_
_entity.id
_entity.type
_entity.pdbx_description
1 polymer ?
#
loop_
_entity_poly.entity_id
_entity_poly.type
_entity_poly.pdbx_seq_one_letter_code
_entity_poly.pdbx_strand_id
1 'polypeptide(L)'
;MSYVLGATTLPNPKSLFREFVETSSENLSLQGRTTKDVFNRKERFILKFQNLTPAQVSNILSEYNAETTKNFSSTETNLTIAATPVHIEFTMRNYMKGDSYRSEFTLILTEEI
;
A
#
# COMPACT_ATOMS: atom_id res chain seq x y z
N MET A 1 11.44 -9.70 -10.24
CA MET A 1 10.29 -9.90 -9.34
C MET A 1 10.60 -9.12 -8.09
N SER A 2 10.24 -7.84 -8.10
CA SER A 2 10.60 -6.88 -7.08
C SER A 2 9.54 -5.79 -6.98
N TYR A 3 9.19 -5.46 -5.75
CA TYR A 3 8.38 -4.31 -5.41
C TYR A 3 9.32 -3.15 -5.09
N VAL A 4 9.09 -1.99 -5.69
CA VAL A 4 9.92 -0.79 -5.49
C VAL A 4 9.06 0.32 -4.95
N LEU A 5 9.52 0.95 -3.87
CA LEU A 5 8.88 2.10 -3.25
C LEU A 5 9.91 3.23 -3.15
N GLY A 6 9.75 4.26 -3.97
CA GLY A 6 10.74 5.31 -4.11
C GLY A 6 12.07 4.76 -4.62
N ALA A 7 13.12 4.86 -3.79
CA ALA A 7 14.43 4.29 -4.08
C ALA A 7 14.65 2.90 -3.42
N THR A 8 13.73 2.49 -2.55
CA THR A 8 13.86 1.27 -1.77
C THR A 8 13.24 0.08 -2.49
N THR A 9 14.02 -0.99 -2.67
CA THR A 9 13.48 -2.29 -3.07
C THR A 9 12.87 -2.95 -1.84
N LEU A 10 11.57 -3.17 -1.88
CA LEU A 10 10.85 -3.84 -0.81
C LEU A 10 11.13 -5.35 -0.87
N PRO A 11 11.23 -6.01 0.29
CA PRO A 11 11.25 -7.47 0.36
C PRO A 11 9.93 -8.05 -0.15
N ASN A 12 9.90 -9.36 -0.39
CA ASN A 12 8.66 -10.01 -0.79
C ASN A 12 7.65 -9.99 0.37
N PRO A 13 6.46 -9.40 0.18
CA PRO A 13 5.41 -9.44 1.18
C PRO A 13 4.89 -10.87 1.30
N LYS A 14 4.43 -11.23 2.50
CA LYS A 14 3.68 -12.49 2.72
C LYS A 14 2.37 -12.49 1.94
N SER A 15 1.73 -11.34 1.84
CA SER A 15 0.52 -11.17 1.06
C SER A 15 0.40 -9.74 0.56
N LEU A 16 -0.07 -9.60 -0.68
CA LEU A 16 -0.46 -8.33 -1.28
C LEU A 16 -1.96 -8.37 -1.59
N PHE A 17 -2.68 -7.34 -1.15
CA PHE A 17 -4.07 -7.10 -1.53
C PHE A 17 -4.16 -5.80 -2.32
N ARG A 18 -4.98 -5.80 -3.37
CA ARG A 18 -5.34 -4.60 -4.14
C ARG A 18 -6.80 -4.31 -3.92
N GLU A 19 -7.10 -3.09 -3.47
CA GLU A 19 -8.44 -2.59 -3.24
C GLU A 19 -8.69 -1.36 -4.10
N PHE A 20 -9.92 -1.18 -4.55
CA PHE A 20 -10.34 0.02 -5.26
C PHE A 20 -11.14 0.90 -4.28
N VAL A 21 -10.63 2.09 -4.02
CA VAL A 21 -11.26 3.08 -3.16
C VAL A 21 -12.01 4.07 -4.03
N GLU A 22 -13.33 4.11 -3.89
CA GLU A 22 -14.17 5.06 -4.61
C GLU A 22 -13.93 6.48 -4.10
N THR A 23 -13.63 7.42 -5.00
CA THR A 23 -13.39 8.83 -4.64
C THR A 23 -14.54 9.74 -4.99
N SER A 24 -15.32 9.39 -5.99
CA SER A 24 -16.52 10.11 -6.38
C SER A 24 -17.59 9.13 -6.83
N SER A 25 -18.80 9.33 -6.31
CA SER A 25 -19.99 8.59 -6.71
C SER A 25 -21.21 9.47 -6.62
N GLU A 26 -22.13 9.30 -7.56
CA GLU A 26 -23.45 9.93 -7.52
C GLU A 26 -24.51 8.84 -7.28
N ASN A 27 -25.45 9.13 -6.40
CA ASN A 27 -26.59 8.26 -6.17
C ASN A 27 -27.76 8.81 -6.96
N LEU A 28 -28.12 8.13 -8.05
CA LEU A 28 -29.31 8.47 -8.82
C LEU A 28 -30.50 7.69 -8.24
N SER A 29 -31.59 8.39 -7.93
CA SER A 29 -32.84 7.75 -7.55
C SER A 29 -33.91 8.07 -8.59
N LEU A 30 -34.37 7.05 -9.31
CA LEU A 30 -35.50 7.15 -10.23
C LEU A 30 -36.56 6.11 -9.86
N GLN A 31 -37.78 6.60 -9.62
CA GLN A 31 -38.98 5.77 -9.40
C GLN A 31 -38.80 4.66 -8.34
N GLY A 32 -38.16 4.98 -7.21
CA GLY A 32 -38.00 4.06 -6.08
C GLY A 32 -36.82 3.08 -6.22
N ARG A 33 -36.07 3.12 -7.32
CA ARG A 33 -34.80 2.40 -7.47
C ARG A 33 -33.64 3.37 -7.30
N THR A 34 -32.76 3.09 -6.35
CA THR A 34 -31.51 3.83 -6.14
C THR A 34 -30.37 3.07 -6.79
N THR A 35 -29.64 3.73 -7.68
CA THR A 35 -28.43 3.22 -8.32
C THR A 35 -27.26 4.14 -7.97
N LYS A 36 -26.14 3.54 -7.53
CA LYS A 36 -24.89 4.26 -7.28
C LYS A 36 -24.02 4.17 -8.52
N ASP A 37 -23.74 5.31 -9.13
CA ASP A 37 -22.77 5.42 -10.22
C ASP A 37 -21.43 5.91 -9.68
N VAL A 38 -20.33 5.29 -10.11
CA VAL A 38 -18.99 5.52 -9.54
C VAL A 38 -18.07 6.01 -10.64
N PHE A 39 -17.72 7.30 -10.59
CA PHE A 39 -16.97 7.97 -11.66
C PHE A 39 -15.47 7.86 -11.51
N ASN A 40 -14.95 7.98 -10.28
CA ASN A 40 -13.51 7.95 -10.00
C ASN A 40 -13.19 6.95 -8.90
N ARG A 41 -12.08 6.23 -9.08
CA ARG A 41 -11.55 5.24 -8.14
C ARG A 41 -10.04 5.44 -8.02
N LYS A 42 -9.52 5.29 -6.81
CA LYS A 42 -8.09 5.22 -6.49
C LYS A 42 -7.74 3.80 -6.15
N GLU A 43 -6.50 3.41 -6.42
CA GLU A 43 -6.00 2.10 -5.98
C GLU A 43 -5.38 2.18 -4.60
N ARG A 44 -5.62 1.13 -3.81
CA ARG A 44 -4.97 0.93 -2.52
C ARG A 44 -4.30 -0.44 -2.51
N PHE A 45 -3.01 -0.46 -2.17
CA PHE A 45 -2.22 -1.68 -2.06
C PHE A 45 -1.89 -1.94 -0.60
N ILE A 46 -2.26 -3.11 -0.10
CA ILE A 46 -2.02 -3.52 1.28
C ILE A 46 -1.00 -4.66 1.27
N LEU A 47 0.21 -4.35 1.71
CA LEU A 47 1.34 -5.27 1.77
C LEU A 47 1.53 -5.71 3.22
N LYS A 48 1.45 -7.02 3.48
CA LYS A 48 1.74 -7.58 4.80
C LYS A 48 3.10 -8.24 4.80
N PHE A 49 3.96 -7.81 5.71
CA PHE A 49 5.29 -8.37 5.88
C PHE A 49 5.39 -9.17 7.18
N GLN A 50 6.20 -10.22 7.15
CA GLN A 50 6.58 -11.02 8.31
C GLN A 50 8.07 -11.33 8.24
N ASN A 51 8.68 -11.54 9.40
CA ASN A 51 10.09 -11.92 9.54
C ASN A 51 11.06 -10.94 8.85
N LEU A 52 10.76 -9.64 8.90
CA LEU A 52 11.65 -8.62 8.37
C LEU A 52 12.89 -8.46 9.25
N THR A 53 14.04 -8.21 8.61
CA THR A 53 15.28 -7.88 9.31
C THR A 53 15.29 -6.42 9.77
N PRO A 54 16.10 -6.05 10.78
CA PRO A 54 16.19 -4.67 11.26
C PRO A 54 16.49 -3.66 10.14
N ALA A 55 17.40 -4.02 9.23
CA ALA A 55 17.78 -3.18 8.10
C ALA A 55 16.61 -2.94 7.13
N GLN A 56 15.82 -3.98 6.84
CA GLN A 56 14.64 -3.86 5.99
C GLN A 56 13.59 -2.95 6.62
N VAL A 57 13.33 -3.12 7.92
CA VAL A 57 12.39 -2.27 8.67
C VAL A 57 12.86 -0.81 8.63
N SER A 58 14.15 -0.56 8.89
CA SER A 58 14.73 0.79 8.87
C SER A 58 14.60 1.45 7.49
N ASN A 59 14.87 0.71 6.41
CA ASN A 59 14.76 1.24 5.05
C ASN A 59 13.32 1.63 4.72
N ILE A 60 12.35 0.76 5.04
CA ILE A 60 10.94 1.04 4.75
C ILE A 60 10.43 2.19 5.61
N LEU A 61 10.85 2.28 6.88
CA LEU A 61 10.54 3.42 7.74
C LEU A 61 11.17 4.72 7.26
N SER A 62 12.36 4.67 6.65
CA SER A 62 12.99 5.88 6.10
C SER A 62 12.20 6.47 4.93
N GLU A 63 11.59 5.63 4.07
CA GLU A 63 10.71 6.09 3.00
C GLU A 63 9.40 6.68 3.55
N TYR A 64 8.86 6.12 4.64
CA TYR A 64 7.69 6.66 5.34
C TYR A 64 7.99 8.02 6.01
N ASN A 65 9.08 8.11 6.77
CA ASN A 65 9.47 9.32 7.50
C ASN A 65 9.89 10.48 6.60
N ALA A 66 10.10 10.23 5.30
CA ALA A 66 10.35 11.31 4.35
C ALA A 66 9.11 12.21 4.14
N GLU A 67 7.92 11.76 4.53
CA GLU A 67 6.64 12.51 4.44
C GLU A 67 6.32 13.09 3.04
N THR A 68 6.92 12.51 1.99
CA THR A 68 6.67 12.88 0.59
C THR A 68 5.98 11.73 -0.14
N THR A 69 5.15 12.05 -1.12
CA THR A 69 4.62 11.07 -2.09
C THR A 69 5.76 10.26 -2.70
N LYS A 70 5.61 8.93 -2.74
CA LYS A 70 6.61 8.02 -3.31
C LYS A 70 6.01 7.28 -4.49
N ASN A 71 6.84 6.98 -5.48
CA ASN A 71 6.41 6.12 -6.57
C ASN A 71 6.48 4.66 -6.14
N PHE A 72 5.36 3.96 -6.22
CA PHE A 72 5.29 2.52 -6.06
C PHE A 72 5.24 1.84 -7.43
N SER A 73 6.01 0.77 -7.59
CA SER A 73 5.95 -0.05 -8.80
C SER A 73 6.20 -1.52 -8.48
N SER A 74 5.69 -2.39 -9.35
CA SER A 74 5.87 -3.83 -9.28
C SER A 74 6.19 -4.36 -10.66
N THR A 75 7.30 -5.11 -10.76
CA THR A 75 7.68 -5.83 -11.99
C THR A 75 7.38 -7.33 -11.88
N GLU A 76 6.43 -7.71 -11.05
CA GLU A 76 5.94 -9.10 -10.97
C GLU A 76 5.24 -9.50 -12.25
N THR A 77 5.53 -10.70 -12.75
CA THR A 77 4.98 -11.21 -14.03
C THR A 77 3.45 -11.25 -14.03
N ASN A 78 2.83 -11.50 -12.87
CA ASN A 78 1.37 -11.60 -12.73
C ASN A 78 0.72 -10.33 -12.16
N LEU A 79 1.53 -9.32 -11.79
CA LEU A 79 1.05 -8.07 -11.21
C LEU A 79 2.03 -6.94 -11.54
N THR A 80 2.01 -6.52 -12.81
CA THR A 80 2.77 -5.37 -13.26
C THR A 80 2.03 -4.10 -12.84
N ILE A 81 2.68 -3.30 -11.99
CA ILE A 81 2.18 -1.99 -11.54
C ILE A 81 3.19 -0.97 -12.07
N ALA A 82 2.74 -0.10 -12.97
CA ALA A 82 3.54 1.02 -13.44
C ALA A 82 3.85 1.97 -12.25
N ALA A 83 4.87 2.81 -12.39
CA ALA A 83 5.21 3.76 -11.33
C ALA A 83 4.02 4.69 -11.05
N THR A 84 3.37 4.51 -9.89
CA THR A 84 2.24 5.32 -9.44
C THR A 84 2.60 6.07 -8.17
N PRO A 85 2.26 7.37 -8.07
CA PRO A 85 2.45 8.13 -6.84
C PRO A 85 1.50 7.59 -5.76
N VAL A 86 2.06 7.22 -4.61
CA VAL A 86 1.31 6.70 -3.46
C VAL A 86 1.64 7.43 -2.18
N HIS A 87 0.61 7.62 -1.36
CA HIS A 87 0.72 7.96 0.04
C HIS A 87 0.98 6.70 0.86
N ILE A 88 1.93 6.78 1.79
CA ILE A 88 2.37 5.64 2.60
C ILE A 88 1.74 5.73 3.99
N GLU A 89 0.96 4.72 4.36
CA GLU A 89 0.43 4.51 5.70
C GLU A 89 1.03 3.26 6.32
N PHE A 90 1.27 3.32 7.62
CA PHE A 90 1.93 2.25 8.36
C PHE A 90 1.07 1.75 9.51
N THR A 91 0.69 0.47 9.48
CA THR A 91 -0.01 -0.18 10.59
C THR A 91 0.90 -1.22 11.22
N MET A 92 1.28 -1.00 12.48
CA MET A 92 2.17 -1.87 13.23
C MET A 92 1.39 -2.70 14.24
N ARG A 93 1.58 -4.03 14.26
CA ARG A 93 0.89 -4.91 15.21
C ARG A 93 1.72 -5.32 16.41
N ASN A 94 2.94 -5.81 16.25
CA ASN A 94 3.64 -6.52 17.34
C ASN A 94 5.13 -6.23 17.42
N TYR A 95 5.64 -6.20 18.66
CA TYR A 95 7.07 -6.34 18.97
C TYR A 95 7.38 -7.83 19.22
N MET A 96 8.53 -8.32 18.77
CA MET A 96 9.02 -9.62 19.24
C MET A 96 9.59 -9.45 20.65
N LYS A 97 9.22 -10.35 21.56
CA LYS A 97 9.68 -10.34 22.96
C LYS A 97 11.20 -10.50 22.99
N GLY A 98 11.92 -9.44 23.35
CA GLY A 98 13.38 -9.43 23.50
C GLY A 98 14.15 -8.74 22.37
N ASP A 99 13.47 -8.23 21.34
CA ASP A 99 14.12 -7.55 20.21
C ASP A 99 13.72 -6.07 20.13
N SER A 100 14.66 -5.20 19.75
CA SER A 100 14.44 -3.76 19.63
C SER A 100 13.72 -3.36 18.34
N TYR A 101 13.34 -4.32 17.49
CA TYR A 101 12.72 -4.08 16.19
C TYR A 101 11.47 -4.94 15.98
N ARG A 102 10.61 -4.47 15.06
CA ARG A 102 9.33 -5.11 14.75
C ARG A 102 9.50 -5.99 13.52
N SER A 103 9.26 -7.29 13.64
CA SER A 103 9.39 -8.24 12.53
C SER A 103 8.16 -8.32 11.62
N GLU A 104 7.03 -7.76 12.06
CA GLU A 104 5.76 -7.81 11.33
C GLU A 104 5.10 -6.43 11.27
N PHE A 105 4.74 -6.01 10.06
CA PHE A 105 3.92 -4.82 9.86
C PHE A 105 3.12 -4.89 8.57
N THR A 106 2.11 -4.03 8.49
CA THR A 106 1.30 -3.84 7.29
C THR A 106 1.58 -2.45 6.73
N LEU A 107 1.99 -2.41 5.47
CA LEU A 107 2.17 -1.19 4.69
C LEU A 107 0.93 -1.00 3.83
N ILE A 108 0.30 0.16 3.92
CA ILE A 108 -0.87 0.53 3.15
C ILE A 108 -0.43 1.66 2.22
N LEU A 109 -0.53 1.45 0.92
CA LEU A 109 -0.17 2.41 -0.10
C LEU A 109 -1.45 2.87 -0.80
N THR A 110 -1.81 4.14 -0.69
CA THR A 110 -2.99 4.69 -1.37
C THR A 110 -2.54 5.59 -2.50
N GLU A 111 -3.03 5.36 -3.71
CA GLU A 111 -2.73 6.18 -4.89
C GLU A 111 -3.15 7.64 -4.69
N GLU A 112 -2.29 8.57 -5.10
CA GLU A 112 -2.61 10.00 -5.19
C GLU A 112 -2.99 10.35 -6.64
N ILE A 113 -4.12 11.06 -6.81
CA ILE A 113 -4.61 11.62 -8.09
C ILE A 113 -4.48 13.12 -7.99
#